data_AF-A0A7S1WHV6-F1
#
_entry.id   AF-A0A7S1WHV6-F1
#
_cell.length_a   1.000
_cell.length_b   1.000
_cell.length_c   1.000
_cell.angle_alpha   90.00
_cell.angle_beta   90.00
_cell.angle_gamma   90.00
#
_symmetry.space_group_name_H-M   'P 1'
#
loop_
_entity.id
_entity.type
_entity.pdbx_description
1 polymer ?
#
loop_
_entity_poly.entity_id
_entity_poly.type
_entity_poly.pdbx_seq_one_letter_code
_entity_poly.pdbx_strand_id
1 'polypeptide(L)'
;AEAGIDSSGCVEKSELLAMMERLEFLRGWPLQELQACCTASGGPGFETVDECACFLITTSMLSAPSGSAPSDGPRSMQEQHSTASRAEPAPALHKQAGAWAAERPS
;
A
#
# COMPACT_ATOMS: atom_id res chain seq x y z
N ALA A 1 16.45 -40.34 -4.71
CA ALA A 1 16.14 -39.20 -3.82
C ALA A 1 15.69 -38.08 -4.73
N GLU A 2 14.41 -37.74 -4.65
CA GLU A 2 13.76 -36.73 -5.48
C GLU A 2 14.35 -35.36 -5.14
N ALA A 3 14.93 -34.66 -6.12
CA ALA A 3 15.35 -33.27 -5.92
C ALA A 3 14.08 -32.42 -5.79
N GLY A 4 13.82 -31.91 -4.59
CA GLY A 4 12.72 -30.98 -4.35
C GLY A 4 12.87 -29.74 -5.23
N ILE A 5 11.81 -29.38 -5.94
CA ILE A 5 11.79 -28.16 -6.74
C ILE A 5 11.74 -26.98 -5.76
N ASP A 6 12.77 -26.15 -5.75
CA ASP A 6 12.77 -24.93 -4.96
C ASP A 6 11.77 -23.93 -5.56
N SER A 7 10.70 -23.67 -4.83
CA SER A 7 9.63 -22.74 -5.20
C SER A 7 9.87 -21.32 -4.68
N SER A 8 11.05 -21.02 -4.14
CA SER A 8 11.38 -19.69 -3.60
C SER A 8 11.41 -18.59 -4.66
N GLY A 9 11.39 -18.95 -5.95
CA GLY A 9 11.25 -18.02 -7.08
C GLY A 9 9.94 -18.13 -7.86
N CYS A 10 8.97 -18.92 -7.38
CA CYS A 10 7.69 -19.10 -8.06
C CYS A 10 6.73 -17.97 -7.68
N VAL A 11 6.29 -17.20 -8.67
CA VAL A 11 5.16 -16.28 -8.56
C VAL A 11 3.86 -17.06 -8.75
N GLU A 12 2.88 -16.84 -7.87
CA GLU A 12 1.57 -17.46 -8.03
C GLU A 12 0.91 -17.01 -9.33
N LYS A 13 0.15 -17.90 -9.97
CA LYS A 13 -0.54 -17.57 -11.24
C LYS A 13 -1.43 -16.33 -11.12
N SER A 14 -2.12 -16.18 -10.00
CA SER A 14 -2.96 -15.01 -9.68
C SER A 14 -2.15 -13.73 -9.65
N GLU A 15 -0.97 -13.77 -9.01
CA GLU A 15 -0.06 -12.63 -8.92
C GLU A 15 0.50 -12.25 -10.29
N LEU A 16 0.91 -13.23 -11.11
CA LEU A 16 1.36 -12.99 -12.47
C LEU A 16 0.27 -12.32 -13.34
N LEU A 17 -0.97 -12.81 -13.25
CA LEU A 17 -2.08 -12.21 -13.98
C LEU A 17 -2.37 -10.78 -13.53
N ALA A 18 -2.31 -10.51 -12.22
CA ALA A 18 -2.47 -9.16 -11.68
C ALA A 18 -1.35 -8.21 -12.16
N MET A 19 -0.11 -8.69 -12.26
CA MET A 19 0.99 -7.92 -12.85
C MET A 19 0.73 -7.59 -14.32
N MET A 20 0.27 -8.56 -15.11
CA MET A 20 -0.03 -8.34 -16.53
C MET A 20 -1.15 -7.32 -16.73
N GLU A 21 -2.25 -7.44 -15.98
CA GLU A 21 -3.37 -6.49 -16.05
C GLU A 21 -2.91 -5.07 -15.68
N ARG A 22 -2.09 -4.94 -14.63
CA ARG A 22 -1.53 -3.66 -14.22
C ARG A 22 -0.59 -3.08 -15.27
N LEU A 23 0.18 -3.93 -15.97
CA LEU A 23 1.07 -3.49 -17.04
C LEU A 23 0.27 -2.97 -18.24
N GLU A 24 -0.80 -3.67 -18.62
CA GLU A 24 -1.70 -3.23 -19.68
C GLU A 24 -2.36 -1.90 -19.34
N PHE A 25 -2.80 -1.73 -18.09
CA PHE A 25 -3.35 -0.47 -17.61
C PHE A 25 -2.34 0.68 -17.71
N LEU A 26 -1.10 0.47 -17.25
CA LEU A 26 -0.05 1.49 -17.31
C LEU A 26 0.36 1.81 -18.75
N ARG A 27 0.34 0.84 -19.67
CA ARG A 27 0.62 1.11 -21.09
C ARG A 27 -0.41 2.03 -21.75
N GLY A 28 -1.61 2.17 -21.17
CA GLY A 28 -2.61 3.13 -21.61
C GLY A 28 -2.36 4.58 -21.15
N TRP A 29 -1.40 4.80 -20.24
CA TRP A 29 -1.10 6.12 -19.70
C TRP A 29 -0.15 6.91 -20.60
N PRO A 30 -0.22 8.26 -20.55
CA PRO A 30 0.74 9.10 -21.25
C PRO A 30 2.15 8.92 -20.66
N LEU A 31 3.15 8.84 -21.54
CA LEU A 31 4.55 8.67 -21.17
C LEU A 31 5.02 9.69 -20.12
N GLN A 32 4.59 10.95 -20.23
CA GLN A 32 4.98 12.02 -19.31
C GLN A 32 4.52 11.76 -17.87
N GLU A 33 3.32 11.20 -17.67
CA GLU A 33 2.83 10.84 -16.34
C GLU A 33 3.58 9.63 -15.79
N LEU A 34 3.84 8.63 -16.63
CA LEU A 34 4.63 7.45 -16.24
C LEU A 34 6.06 7.81 -15.85
N GLN A 35 6.70 8.73 -16.57
CA GLN A 35 8.02 9.25 -16.23
C GLN A 35 8.02 9.97 -14.89
N ALA A 36 7.01 10.81 -14.64
CA ALA A 36 6.85 11.49 -13.36
C ALA A 36 6.68 10.48 -12.21
N CYS A 37 5.88 9.43 -12.40
CA CYS A 37 5.74 8.35 -11.43
C CYS A 37 7.06 7.59 -11.21
N CYS A 38 7.79 7.25 -12.29
CA CYS A 38 9.08 6.56 -12.18
C CYS A 38 10.09 7.38 -11.39
N THR A 39 10.23 8.66 -11.71
CA THR A 39 11.13 9.58 -10.98
C THR A 39 10.70 9.75 -9.52
N ALA A 40 9.39 9.84 -9.24
CA ALA A 40 8.88 9.90 -7.87
C ALA A 40 9.20 8.63 -7.05
N SER A 41 9.26 7.47 -7.72
CA SER A 41 9.70 6.20 -7.12
C SER A 41 11.22 6.02 -7.09
N GLY A 42 12.01 7.05 -7.43
CA GLY A 42 13.47 7.01 -7.44
C GLY A 42 14.07 6.29 -8.66
N GLY A 43 13.26 6.01 -9.67
CA GLY A 43 13.69 5.43 -10.95
C GLY A 43 14.26 6.47 -11.91
N PRO A 44 15.01 6.03 -12.93
CA PRO A 44 15.52 6.92 -13.97
C PRO A 44 14.37 7.40 -14.88
N GLY A 45 14.62 8.47 -15.62
CA GLY A 45 13.71 8.95 -16.66
C GLY A 45 13.81 8.07 -17.90
N PHE A 46 13.05 6.97 -17.93
CA PHE A 46 13.02 6.07 -19.08
C PHE A 46 12.38 6.74 -20.30
N GLU A 47 12.85 6.38 -21.49
CA GLU A 47 12.39 6.98 -22.74
C GLU A 47 11.13 6.32 -23.29
N THR A 48 10.80 5.13 -22.80
CA THR A 48 9.66 4.34 -23.27
C THR A 48 8.64 4.08 -22.18
N VAL A 49 7.37 4.00 -22.60
CA VAL A 49 6.23 3.64 -21.72
C VAL A 49 6.46 2.28 -21.08
N ASP A 50 7.04 1.36 -21.84
CA ASP A 50 7.24 -0.03 -21.41
C ASP A 50 8.25 -0.14 -20.26
N GLU A 51 9.39 0.55 -20.38
CA GLU A 51 10.41 0.56 -19.34
C GLU A 51 9.90 1.23 -18.05
N CYS A 52 9.20 2.37 -18.18
CA CYS A 52 8.56 3.02 -17.05
C CYS A 52 7.52 2.10 -16.36
N ALA A 53 6.63 1.49 -17.15
CA ALA A 53 5.58 0.62 -16.61
C ALA A 53 6.17 -0.63 -15.93
N CYS A 54 7.19 -1.26 -16.54
CA CYS A 54 7.89 -2.39 -15.94
C CYS A 54 8.59 -2.01 -14.62
N PHE A 55 9.24 -0.84 -14.57
CA PHE A 55 9.87 -0.35 -13.35
C PHE A 55 8.85 -0.13 -12.23
N LEU A 56 7.72 0.53 -12.52
CA LEU A 56 6.66 0.81 -11.55
C LEU A 56 6.02 -0.45 -10.97
N ILE A 57 5.87 -1.50 -11.79
CA ILE A 57 5.37 -2.78 -11.31
C ILE A 57 6.42 -3.47 -10.44
N THR A 58 7.68 -3.52 -10.88
CA THR A 58 8.75 -4.21 -10.17
C THR A 58 9.02 -3.57 -8.80
N THR A 59 9.09 -2.23 -8.73
CA THR A 59 9.28 -1.50 -7.47
C THR A 59 8.11 -1.67 -6.49
N SER A 60 6.88 -1.78 -7.01
CA SER A 60 5.69 -2.05 -6.20
C SER A 60 5.75 -3.43 -5.53
N MET A 61 6.40 -4.42 -6.15
CA MET A 61 6.56 -5.76 -5.57
C MET A 61 7.67 -5.80 -4.51
N LEU A 62 8.78 -5.07 -4.72
CA LEU A 62 9.86 -4.98 -3.74
C LEU A 62 9.44 -4.26 -2.44
N SER A 63 8.41 -3.41 -2.52
CA SER A 63 7.87 -2.70 -1.36
C SER A 63 6.85 -3.52 -0.55
N ALA A 64 6.49 -4.73 -1.00
CA ALA A 64 5.70 -5.64 -0.18
C ALA A 64 6.57 -6.15 0.96
N PRO A 65 6.20 -5.94 2.25
CA PRO A 65 6.95 -6.52 3.35
C PRO A 65 6.92 -8.03 3.16
N SER A 66 8.10 -8.60 2.92
CA SER A 66 8.34 -10.03 2.89
C SER A 66 7.78 -10.62 4.19
N GLY A 67 6.59 -11.19 4.11
CA GLY A 67 5.85 -11.76 5.22
C GLY A 67 6.47 -13.08 5.68
N SER A 68 7.71 -13.04 6.15
CA SER A 68 8.26 -14.07 7.02
C SER A 68 7.72 -13.83 8.43
N ALA A 69 6.44 -14.13 8.64
CA ALA A 69 5.92 -14.34 9.98
C ALA A 69 6.23 -15.80 10.36
N PRO A 70 7.15 -16.09 11.31
CA PRO A 70 7.12 -17.39 11.95
C PRO A 70 5.82 -17.48 12.74
N SER A 71 4.89 -18.26 12.22
CA SER A 71 3.75 -18.76 12.98
C SER A 71 4.28 -19.73 14.04
N ASP A 72 4.56 -19.23 15.24
CA ASP A 72 4.61 -20.06 16.45
C ASP A 72 3.38 -19.74 17.30
N GLY A 73 2.61 -20.78 17.58
CA GLY A 73 1.27 -20.70 18.12
C GLY A 73 1.22 -20.52 19.65
N PRO A 74 0.27 -21.16 20.36
CA PRO A 74 -0.76 -20.42 21.06
C PRO A 74 -0.71 -20.57 22.60
N ARG A 75 -1.52 -19.74 23.27
CA ARG A 75 -1.92 -19.77 24.69
C ARG A 75 -0.92 -19.18 25.70
N SER A 76 -1.30 -18.03 26.25
CA SER A 76 -1.38 -17.95 27.71
C SER A 76 -2.56 -17.06 28.10
N MET A 77 -3.52 -17.68 28.78
CA MET A 77 -4.60 -16.99 29.46
C MET A 77 -3.99 -16.11 30.54
N GLN A 78 -4.29 -14.81 30.51
CA GLN A 78 -4.29 -14.04 31.76
C GLN A 78 -5.53 -13.15 31.79
N GLU A 79 -6.61 -13.83 32.14
CA GLU A 79 -7.76 -13.28 32.82
C GLU A 79 -7.28 -12.59 34.10
N GLN A 80 -7.41 -11.27 34.19
CA GLN A 80 -7.61 -10.60 35.49
C GLN A 80 -8.67 -9.52 35.34
N HIS A 81 -9.85 -9.87 35.82
CA HIS A 81 -10.82 -9.01 36.50
C HIS A 81 -10.23 -7.66 36.95
N SER A 82 -10.89 -6.57 36.56
CA SER A 82 -11.25 -5.53 37.53
C SER A 82 -12.44 -4.74 37.05
N THR A 83 -13.31 -4.51 38.03
CA THR A 83 -14.72 -4.16 37.96
C THR A 83 -14.96 -2.69 37.65
N ALA A 84 -16.09 -2.47 36.97
CA ALA A 84 -16.82 -1.23 36.75
C ALA A 84 -16.47 -0.02 37.63
N SER A 85 -16.36 1.14 36.98
CA SER A 85 -16.91 2.37 37.55
C SER A 85 -17.50 3.23 36.45
N ARG A 86 -18.84 3.27 36.45
CA ARG A 86 -19.71 4.04 35.57
C ARG A 86 -19.73 5.49 36.05
N ALA A 87 -19.56 6.44 35.13
CA ALA A 87 -20.08 7.80 35.25
C ALA A 87 -20.23 8.44 33.85
N GLU A 88 -21.43 8.34 33.27
CA GLU A 88 -22.02 9.40 32.44
C GLU A 88 -22.56 10.49 33.40
N PRO A 89 -22.86 11.77 33.01
CA PRO A 89 -23.05 12.29 31.64
C PRO A 89 -22.50 13.71 31.36
N ALA A 90 -22.50 14.13 30.08
CA ALA A 90 -23.12 15.38 29.60
C ALA A 90 -22.78 15.69 28.12
N PRO A 91 -23.77 16.03 27.27
CA PRO A 91 -23.56 16.51 25.91
C PRO A 91 -23.30 18.02 25.89
N ALA A 92 -22.12 18.44 25.45
CA ALA A 92 -21.83 19.84 25.14
C ALA A 92 -22.02 20.09 23.64
N LEU A 93 -23.25 20.49 23.32
CA LEU A 93 -23.61 21.25 22.12
C LEU A 93 -22.75 22.53 22.06
N HIS A 94 -21.79 22.64 21.13
CA HIS A 94 -21.24 23.94 20.78
C HIS A 94 -20.82 24.07 19.32
N LYS A 95 -21.76 24.60 18.54
CA LYS A 95 -21.61 25.80 17.70
C LYS A 95 -20.59 25.76 16.56
N GLN A 96 -21.17 25.54 15.39
CA GLN A 96 -20.71 25.98 14.08
C GLN A 96 -20.43 27.50 14.04
N ALA A 97 -19.24 27.89 13.62
CA ALA A 97 -18.87 29.20 13.04
C ALA A 97 -17.51 28.96 12.34
N GLY A 98 -17.39 28.99 11.01
CA GLY A 98 -17.53 30.19 10.21
C GLY A 98 -16.16 30.86 10.10
N ALA A 99 -15.32 30.40 9.16
CA ALA A 99 -14.03 31.01 8.83
C ALA A 99 -13.79 30.94 7.32
N TRP A 100 -14.61 31.65 6.55
CA TRP A 100 -14.23 32.08 5.20
C TRP A 100 -14.07 33.59 5.26
N ALA A 101 -12.86 34.03 5.62
CA ALA A 101 -12.48 35.42 5.57
C ALA A 101 -10.97 35.48 5.28
N ALA A 102 -10.64 35.67 4.00
CA ALA A 102 -9.44 36.39 3.58
C ALA A 102 -9.59 36.68 2.08
N GLU A 103 -10.44 37.65 1.81
CA GLU A 103 -10.33 38.46 0.60
C GLU A 103 -8.99 39.23 0.60
N ARG A 104 -8.62 39.64 -0.63
CA ARG A 104 -7.78 40.79 -1.02
C ARG A 104 -6.28 40.50 -1.23
N PRO A 105 -5.55 41.39 -1.92
CA PRO A 105 -5.75 41.84 -3.31
C PRO A 105 -4.40 41.89 -4.08
N SER A 106 -4.43 42.01 -5.41
CA SER A 106 -3.78 43.11 -6.15
C SER A 106 -4.11 43.07 -7.63
#